data_AF-A0A1G8FRN4-F1
#
_entry.id   AF-A0A1G8FRN4-F1
#
_cell.length_a   1.000
_cell.length_b   1.000
_cell.length_c   1.000
_cell.angle_alpha   90.00
_cell.angle_beta   90.00
_cell.angle_gamma   90.00
#
_symmetry.space_group_name_H-M   'P 1'
#
loop_
_entity.id
_entity.type
_entity.pdbx_description
1 polymer ?
#
loop_
_entity_poly.entity_id
_entity_poly.type
_entity_poly.pdbx_seq_one_letter_code
_entity_poly.pdbx_strand_id
1 'polypeptide(L)'
;MTVDKIETDTLVVGAGQAGVAMSEHLSKLGVPHLVLERERIAERWRTMRWDSLVANGPAWHDRFPGLEFDIDDDAFPHKEQVAAYFEAYARTFDAPIRTGVDVKQVRRNANRPGFTIETSQGVIEANRVVAATGPFQRPVIPAIAPEDARLTQLHSADYRNPQQLPAGAVLVVGAGSSGTQIADELLQAGRQVYLSVGAHDRPPRSYRNRDFCWWLGVLGEWDAEIAKPGREHVTIAVSGAAGGKTIDFRRLAHAGMTLVGLTRSFDDGVVRFADDLVDNIRRGDENYLALLDAADAYIARNGLDLPEEPQARQLPADPACMREPLRELDLIAAGVTSIIWATGFATDFSWLEVDTFDANGKPQHQRGVSREPGIYFLGLPWLSRRGSSFIWGVWHDAKHVADHIATQRKYSAYRDAAQRQADAPIPRLQGVN
;
A
#
# COMPACT_ATOMS: atom_id res chain seq x y z
N MET A 1 21.72 32.41 -18.48
CA MET A 1 22.20 31.11 -18.00
C MET A 1 21.19 30.09 -18.50
N THR A 2 21.56 29.27 -19.48
CA THR A 2 20.72 28.16 -19.95
C THR A 2 20.61 27.18 -18.79
N VAL A 3 19.42 27.03 -18.23
CA VAL A 3 19.15 25.96 -17.25
C VAL A 3 19.34 24.66 -18.02
N ASP A 4 20.36 23.88 -17.67
CA ASP A 4 20.64 22.60 -18.34
C ASP A 4 19.40 21.71 -18.21
N LYS A 5 18.75 21.50 -19.35
CA LYS A 5 17.54 20.71 -19.45
C LYS A 5 17.95 19.24 -19.41
N ILE A 6 17.42 18.52 -18.42
CA ILE A 6 17.70 17.09 -18.29
C ILE A 6 16.74 16.34 -19.23
N GLU A 7 17.29 15.47 -20.07
CA GLU A 7 16.52 14.58 -20.95
C GLU A 7 16.73 13.13 -20.52
N THR A 8 15.65 12.35 -20.48
CA THR A 8 15.68 10.92 -20.19
C THR A 8 14.66 10.16 -21.04
N ASP A 9 14.80 8.84 -21.20
CA ASP A 9 13.77 8.07 -21.90
C ASP A 9 12.54 7.88 -20.99
N THR A 10 12.75 7.41 -19.76
CA THR A 10 11.67 7.14 -18.81
C THR A 10 11.90 7.86 -17.49
N LEU A 11 10.93 8.65 -17.04
CA LEU A 11 10.90 9.24 -15.71
C LEU A 11 10.03 8.41 -14.78
N VAL A 12 10.55 7.99 -13.63
CA VAL A 12 9.77 7.34 -12.56
C VAL A 12 9.55 8.35 -11.44
N VAL A 13 8.28 8.58 -11.06
CA VAL A 13 7.90 9.53 -10.02
C VAL A 13 7.53 8.78 -8.75
N GLY A 14 8.36 8.93 -7.72
CA GLY A 14 8.33 8.22 -6.44
C GLY A 14 9.43 7.16 -6.33
N ALA A 15 10.16 7.14 -5.21
CA ALA A 15 11.16 6.12 -4.86
C ALA A 15 10.78 5.35 -3.58
N GLY A 16 9.48 5.08 -3.41
CA GLY A 16 9.01 3.99 -2.56
C GLY A 16 9.25 2.62 -3.19
N GLN A 17 8.67 1.57 -2.62
CA GLN A 17 8.78 0.19 -3.13
C GLN A 17 8.49 0.08 -4.65
N ALA A 18 7.44 0.75 -5.14
CA ALA A 18 7.07 0.72 -6.55
C ALA A 18 8.17 1.30 -7.46
N GLY A 19 8.72 2.47 -7.09
CA GLY A 19 9.75 3.13 -7.87
C GLY A 19 11.07 2.37 -7.89
N VAL A 20 11.46 1.81 -6.74
CA VAL A 20 12.68 0.98 -6.63
C VAL A 20 12.55 -0.29 -7.48
N ALA A 21 11.40 -0.98 -7.44
CA ALA A 21 11.14 -2.13 -8.30
C ALA A 21 11.18 -1.76 -9.79
N MET A 22 10.56 -0.64 -10.17
CA MET A 22 10.57 -0.16 -11.55
C MET A 22 11.99 0.12 -12.03
N SER A 23 12.80 0.79 -11.20
CA SER A 23 14.19 1.13 -11.51
C SER A 23 15.05 -0.11 -11.74
N GLU A 24 14.89 -1.15 -10.91
CA GLU A 24 15.59 -2.42 -11.10
C GLU A 24 15.29 -3.04 -12.48
N HIS A 25 14.02 -3.15 -12.83
CA HIS A 25 13.62 -3.77 -14.10
C HIS A 25 14.02 -2.95 -15.32
N LEU A 26 13.92 -1.61 -15.25
CA LEU A 26 14.42 -0.74 -16.33
C LEU A 26 15.94 -0.87 -16.50
N SER A 27 16.68 -0.97 -15.38
CA SER A 27 18.14 -1.18 -15.40
C SER A 27 18.50 -2.50 -16.07
N LYS A 28 17.85 -3.61 -15.69
CA LYS A 28 18.05 -4.93 -16.31
C LYS A 28 17.76 -4.97 -17.81
N LEU A 29 16.82 -4.14 -18.28
CA LEU A 29 16.45 -4.03 -19.69
C LEU A 29 17.26 -2.97 -20.47
N GLY A 30 18.22 -2.30 -19.83
CA GLY A 30 19.01 -1.23 -20.47
C GLY A 30 18.16 -0.05 -20.93
N VAL A 31 17.08 0.26 -20.21
CA VAL A 31 16.23 1.43 -20.48
C VAL A 31 16.79 2.64 -19.70
N PRO A 32 17.25 3.71 -20.37
CA PRO A 32 17.67 4.94 -19.70
C PRO A 32 16.52 5.51 -18.89
N HIS A 33 16.74 5.77 -17.61
CA HIS A 33 15.69 6.30 -16.75
C HIS A 33 16.25 7.14 -15.61
N LEU A 34 15.37 7.94 -15.03
CA LEU A 34 15.61 8.72 -13.82
C LEU A 34 14.47 8.47 -12.85
N VAL A 35 14.77 8.30 -11.57
CA VAL A 35 13.75 8.21 -10.52
C VAL A 35 13.81 9.46 -9.66
N LEU A 36 12.67 10.10 -9.42
CA LEU A 36 12.57 11.26 -8.55
C LEU A 36 11.78 10.93 -7.30
N GLU A 37 12.29 11.34 -6.15
CA GLU A 37 11.61 11.26 -4.86
C GLU A 37 11.62 12.64 -4.21
N ARG A 38 10.47 13.05 -3.67
CA ARG A 38 10.31 14.38 -3.08
C ARG A 38 11.11 14.50 -1.79
N GLU A 39 11.20 13.41 -1.03
CA GLU A 39 11.95 13.33 0.23
C GLU A 39 13.07 12.28 0.09
N ARG A 40 13.11 11.26 0.97
CA ARG A 40 14.08 10.16 0.97
C ARG A 40 13.47 8.90 0.35
N ILE A 41 14.32 7.97 -0.08
CA ILE A 41 13.89 6.64 -0.51
C ILE A 41 13.03 6.01 0.59
N ALA A 42 11.87 5.45 0.20
CA ALA A 42 10.92 4.82 1.11
C ALA A 42 10.42 5.74 2.26
N GLU A 43 10.39 7.08 2.09
CA GLU A 43 10.07 8.06 3.14
C GLU A 43 8.81 7.72 3.95
N ARG A 44 7.74 7.27 3.27
CA ARG A 44 6.45 6.99 3.90
C ARG A 44 6.52 5.88 4.96
N TRP A 45 7.49 4.97 4.87
CA TRP A 45 7.74 3.98 5.92
C TRP A 45 8.32 4.61 7.18
N ARG A 46 9.16 5.64 7.04
CA ARG A 46 9.84 6.31 8.15
C ARG A 46 8.90 7.22 8.93
N THR A 47 8.21 8.10 8.22
CA THR A 47 7.57 9.28 8.83
C THR A 47 6.06 9.31 8.76
N MET A 48 5.41 8.36 8.08
CA MET A 48 3.93 8.29 8.05
C MET A 48 3.40 7.03 8.71
N ARG A 49 4.07 6.58 9.76
CA ARG A 49 3.82 5.34 10.50
C ARG A 49 4.15 5.56 11.98
N TRP A 50 3.58 4.71 12.83
CA TRP A 50 3.84 4.74 14.27
C TRP A 50 5.10 3.97 14.65
N ASP A 51 5.62 4.27 15.84
CA ASP A 51 6.96 3.87 16.27
C ASP A 51 7.10 2.36 16.45
N SER A 52 6.03 1.64 16.77
CA SER A 52 6.04 0.18 16.93
C SER A 52 5.69 -0.60 15.66
N LEU A 53 5.45 0.08 14.52
CA LEU A 53 5.01 -0.59 13.31
C LEU A 53 6.06 -1.60 12.84
N VAL A 54 5.57 -2.81 12.61
CA VAL A 54 6.23 -3.86 11.83
C VAL A 54 5.41 -4.19 10.58
N ALA A 55 6.02 -4.85 9.61
CA ALA A 55 5.34 -5.34 8.42
C ALA A 55 4.22 -6.33 8.80
N ASN A 56 3.24 -6.45 7.91
CA ASN A 56 2.13 -7.40 8.10
C ASN A 56 2.45 -8.79 7.56
N GLY A 57 3.34 -8.92 6.58
CA GLY A 57 3.88 -10.20 6.15
C GLY A 57 5.25 -10.48 6.77
N PRO A 58 5.63 -11.76 6.88
CA PRO A 58 6.94 -12.17 7.38
C PRO A 58 8.07 -11.79 6.40
N ALA A 59 9.29 -11.72 6.90
CA ALA A 59 10.48 -11.29 6.17
C ALA A 59 10.73 -12.12 4.90
N TRP A 60 10.46 -13.43 4.93
CA TRP A 60 10.60 -14.30 3.76
C TRP A 60 9.69 -13.89 2.59
N HIS A 61 8.53 -13.29 2.89
CA HIS A 61 7.50 -12.92 1.91
C HIS A 61 7.55 -11.44 1.51
N ASP A 62 7.62 -10.53 2.49
CA ASP A 62 7.48 -9.08 2.29
C ASP A 62 8.79 -8.42 1.82
N ARG A 63 9.42 -9.02 0.80
CA ARG A 63 10.70 -8.61 0.20
C ARG A 63 10.67 -8.72 -1.32
N PHE A 64 11.64 -8.09 -1.97
CA PHE A 64 11.95 -8.38 -3.37
C PHE A 64 12.83 -9.64 -3.48
N PRO A 65 12.78 -10.36 -4.62
CA PRO A 65 13.54 -11.59 -4.80
C PRO A 65 15.06 -11.42 -4.74
N GLY A 66 15.57 -10.20 -4.97
CA GLY A 66 17.01 -9.93 -5.08
C GLY A 66 17.75 -9.64 -3.76
N LEU A 67 17.04 -9.51 -2.63
CA LEU A 67 17.67 -9.19 -1.34
C LEU A 67 16.83 -9.73 -0.18
N GLU A 68 17.50 -10.26 0.83
CA GLU A 68 16.92 -10.75 2.08
C GLU A 68 17.05 -9.71 3.20
N PHE A 69 16.16 -9.81 4.19
CA PHE A 69 16.34 -9.07 5.43
C PHE A 69 17.35 -9.80 6.32
N ASP A 70 18.10 -9.04 7.13
CA ASP A 70 18.99 -9.58 8.15
C ASP A 70 18.23 -9.79 9.48
N ILE A 71 17.17 -10.61 9.43
CA ILE A 71 16.37 -11.07 10.58
C ILE A 71 15.87 -12.50 10.30
N ASP A 72 15.25 -13.14 11.29
CA ASP A 72 14.58 -14.43 11.11
C ASP A 72 13.51 -14.36 10.01
N ASP A 73 13.43 -15.38 9.17
CA ASP A 73 12.56 -15.42 7.99
C ASP A 73 11.07 -15.28 8.35
N ASP A 74 10.66 -15.82 9.50
CA ASP A 74 9.28 -15.76 9.99
C ASP A 74 9.02 -14.51 10.84
N ALA A 75 10.04 -13.67 11.11
CA ALA A 75 9.88 -12.41 11.80
C ALA A 75 9.25 -11.32 10.91
N PHE A 76 8.75 -10.28 11.55
CA PHE A 76 8.10 -9.14 10.89
C PHE A 76 9.03 -7.92 10.92
N PRO A 77 9.59 -7.48 9.77
CA PRO A 77 10.51 -6.35 9.73
C PRO A 77 9.90 -5.06 10.30
N HIS A 78 10.64 -4.35 11.14
CA HIS A 78 10.26 -3.03 11.63
C HIS A 78 10.23 -1.98 10.50
N LYS A 79 9.42 -0.92 10.61
CA LYS A 79 9.28 0.12 9.58
C LYS A 79 10.63 0.71 9.11
N GLU A 80 11.57 0.90 10.04
CA GLU A 80 12.90 1.42 9.73
C GLU A 80 13.77 0.40 8.99
N GLN A 81 13.61 -0.90 9.29
CA GLN A 81 14.28 -1.98 8.57
C GLN A 81 13.76 -2.08 7.13
N VAL A 82 12.45 -1.94 6.92
CA VAL A 82 11.84 -1.88 5.58
C VAL A 82 12.38 -0.69 4.78
N ALA A 83 12.49 0.48 5.40
CA ALA A 83 13.05 1.65 4.72
C ALA A 83 14.54 1.47 4.38
N ALA A 84 15.35 0.96 5.32
CA ALA A 84 16.76 0.65 5.10
C ALA A 84 16.95 -0.44 4.03
N TYR A 85 16.05 -1.43 3.97
CA TYR A 85 16.02 -2.46 2.95
C TYR A 85 15.92 -1.86 1.54
N PHE A 86 14.98 -0.94 1.29
CA PHE A 86 14.84 -0.35 -0.05
C PHE A 86 16.01 0.55 -0.43
N GLU A 87 16.62 1.25 0.52
CA GLU A 87 17.85 1.98 0.29
C GLU A 87 19.02 1.04 -0.08
N ALA A 88 19.15 -0.08 0.65
CA ALA A 88 20.16 -1.09 0.35
C ALA A 88 19.92 -1.74 -1.01
N TYR A 89 18.67 -2.07 -1.32
CA TYR A 89 18.26 -2.65 -2.59
C TYR A 89 18.61 -1.76 -3.77
N ALA A 90 18.28 -0.46 -3.68
CA ALA A 90 18.60 0.51 -4.72
C ALA A 90 20.12 0.66 -4.97
N ARG A 91 20.95 0.50 -3.93
CA ARG A 91 22.42 0.51 -4.07
C ARG A 91 22.97 -0.72 -4.81
N THR A 92 22.27 -1.86 -4.82
CA THR A 92 22.78 -3.09 -5.45
C THR A 92 22.94 -3.00 -6.97
N PHE A 93 22.28 -2.03 -7.61
CA PHE A 93 22.33 -1.80 -9.06
C PHE A 93 22.55 -0.32 -9.43
N ASP A 94 23.06 0.49 -8.48
CA ASP A 94 23.32 1.93 -8.66
C ASP A 94 22.11 2.69 -9.24
N ALA A 95 20.93 2.49 -8.64
CA ALA A 95 19.67 3.08 -9.10
C ALA A 95 19.80 4.60 -9.31
N PRO A 96 19.39 5.16 -10.46
CA PRO A 96 19.49 6.59 -10.75
C PRO A 96 18.38 7.39 -10.03
N ILE A 97 18.38 7.36 -8.70
CA ILE A 97 17.41 8.03 -7.84
C ILE A 97 17.94 9.40 -7.42
N ARG A 98 17.11 10.43 -7.59
CA ARG A 98 17.33 11.77 -7.02
C ARG A 98 16.25 12.09 -5.99
N THR A 99 16.68 12.25 -4.76
CA THR A 99 15.87 12.66 -3.61
C THR A 99 15.77 14.18 -3.51
N GLY A 100 14.81 14.71 -2.76
CA GLY A 100 14.60 16.16 -2.62
C GLY A 100 14.06 16.85 -3.88
N VAL A 101 13.46 16.09 -4.82
CA VAL A 101 12.92 16.61 -6.09
C VAL A 101 11.42 16.35 -6.14
N ASP A 102 10.64 17.41 -5.96
CA ASP A 102 9.19 17.33 -6.06
C ASP A 102 8.74 17.53 -7.51
N VAL A 103 7.93 16.61 -8.02
CA VAL A 103 7.32 16.70 -9.35
C VAL A 103 6.01 17.46 -9.21
N LYS A 104 5.97 18.67 -9.78
CA LYS A 104 4.82 19.58 -9.64
C LYS A 104 3.81 19.38 -10.74
N GLN A 105 4.27 19.10 -11.95
CA GLN A 105 3.41 18.99 -13.12
C GLN A 105 4.04 18.14 -14.22
N VAL A 106 3.21 17.39 -14.96
CA VAL A 106 3.57 16.68 -16.18
C VAL A 106 2.55 17.02 -17.26
N ARG A 107 3.04 17.44 -18.43
CA ARG A 107 2.22 17.77 -19.60
C ARG A 107 2.71 17.02 -20.83
N ARG A 108 1.79 16.57 -21.66
CA ARG A 108 2.08 16.06 -23.01
C ARG A 108 2.70 17.18 -23.85
N ASN A 109 3.79 16.87 -24.57
CA ASN A 109 4.39 17.83 -25.50
C ASN A 109 3.47 18.07 -26.72
N ALA A 110 3.33 19.34 -27.13
CA ALA A 110 2.63 19.68 -28.36
C ALA A 110 3.52 19.37 -29.58
N ASN A 111 2.94 18.74 -30.60
CA ASN A 111 3.56 18.47 -31.91
C ASN A 111 4.87 17.66 -31.89
N ARG A 112 5.18 16.98 -30.79
CA ARG A 112 6.30 16.02 -30.69
C ARG A 112 6.06 14.99 -29.59
N PRO A 113 6.78 13.86 -29.59
CA PRO A 113 6.65 12.84 -28.56
C PRO A 113 7.04 13.33 -27.15
N GLY A 114 6.63 12.56 -26.16
CA GLY A 114 7.05 12.72 -24.77
C GLY A 114 6.30 13.81 -24.00
N PHE A 115 6.88 14.14 -22.86
CA PHE A 115 6.30 14.95 -21.82
C PHE A 115 7.31 15.99 -21.32
N THR A 116 6.79 17.14 -20.93
CA THR A 116 7.52 18.16 -20.15
C THR A 116 7.12 18.02 -18.69
N ILE A 117 8.11 17.92 -17.81
CA ILE A 117 7.93 17.72 -16.39
C ILE A 117 8.51 18.92 -15.64
N GLU A 118 7.66 19.63 -14.90
CA GLU A 118 8.06 20.70 -14.00
C GLU A 118 8.37 20.12 -12.62
N THR A 119 9.55 20.44 -12.09
CA THR A 119 9.98 19.99 -10.76
C THR A 119 10.40 21.16 -9.88
N SER A 120 10.64 20.89 -8.59
CA SER A 120 11.25 21.86 -7.67
C SER A 120 12.67 22.29 -8.08
N GLN A 121 13.37 21.54 -8.94
CA GLN A 121 14.76 21.79 -9.32
C GLN A 121 14.95 22.07 -10.82
N GLY A 122 13.87 22.39 -11.52
CA GLY A 122 13.90 22.74 -12.95
C GLY A 122 13.06 21.80 -13.82
N VAL A 123 13.27 21.87 -15.13
CA VAL A 123 12.47 21.16 -16.13
C VAL A 123 13.20 19.92 -16.62
N ILE A 124 12.45 18.82 -16.73
CA ILE A 124 12.90 17.55 -17.30
C ILE A 124 12.03 17.22 -18.51
N GLU A 125 12.64 16.66 -19.56
CA GLU A 125 11.89 16.01 -20.63
C GLU A 125 12.06 14.50 -20.60
N ALA A 126 10.94 13.79 -20.78
CA ALA A 126 10.93 12.35 -20.84
C ALA A 126 10.01 11.84 -21.95
N ASN A 127 10.37 10.73 -22.58
CA ASN A 127 9.48 10.07 -23.53
C ASN A 127 8.33 9.34 -22.83
N ARG A 128 8.55 8.92 -21.58
CA ARG A 128 7.62 8.12 -20.78
C ARG A 128 7.66 8.57 -19.32
N VAL A 129 6.54 8.44 -18.63
CA VAL A 129 6.41 8.72 -17.19
C VAL A 129 5.72 7.56 -16.49
N VAL A 130 6.32 7.07 -15.41
CA VAL A 130 5.74 6.07 -14.52
C VAL A 130 5.35 6.75 -13.21
N ALA A 131 4.05 6.83 -12.93
CA ALA A 131 3.52 7.29 -11.66
C ALA A 131 3.60 6.16 -10.62
N ALA A 132 4.64 6.20 -9.79
CA ALA A 132 4.94 5.21 -8.74
C ALA A 132 4.79 5.80 -7.33
N THR A 133 3.82 6.71 -7.15
CA THR A 133 3.58 7.47 -5.91
C THR A 133 2.81 6.69 -4.84
N GLY A 134 2.44 5.44 -5.12
CA GLY A 134 1.80 4.51 -4.18
C GLY A 134 0.40 4.93 -3.72
N PRO A 135 -0.22 4.17 -2.78
CA PRO A 135 -1.57 4.45 -2.32
C PRO A 135 -1.64 5.45 -1.15
N PHE A 136 -0.51 5.71 -0.47
CA PHE A 136 -0.44 6.53 0.75
C PHE A 136 -0.14 8.01 0.42
N GLN A 137 -0.97 8.62 -0.42
CA GLN A 137 -0.73 9.97 -0.93
C GLN A 137 -1.35 11.06 -0.05
N ARG A 138 -2.67 11.00 0.15
CA ARG A 138 -3.40 11.96 0.99
C ARG A 138 -4.19 11.23 2.09
N PRO A 139 -3.86 11.43 3.37
CA PRO A 139 -4.71 10.98 4.49
C PRO A 139 -6.15 11.46 4.31
N VAL A 140 -7.14 10.62 4.60
CA VAL A 140 -8.56 11.00 4.50
C VAL A 140 -9.18 11.00 5.88
N ILE A 141 -9.52 12.19 6.37
CA ILE A 141 -10.41 12.37 7.51
C ILE A 141 -11.82 12.62 6.93
N PRO A 142 -12.81 11.76 7.21
CA PRO A 142 -14.17 11.90 6.67
C PRO A 142 -14.82 13.22 7.09
N ALA A 143 -15.72 13.75 6.25
CA ALA A 143 -16.46 14.99 6.53
C ALA A 143 -17.36 14.92 7.78
N ILE A 144 -17.59 13.72 8.32
CA ILE A 144 -18.30 13.52 9.58
C ILE A 144 -17.45 13.86 10.81
N ALA A 145 -16.15 14.15 10.65
CA ALA A 145 -15.28 14.51 11.76
C ALA A 145 -15.82 15.75 12.49
N PRO A 146 -15.89 15.74 13.83
CA PRO A 146 -16.44 16.86 14.57
C PRO A 146 -15.48 18.05 14.53
N GLU A 147 -16.01 19.26 14.41
CA GLU A 147 -15.26 20.50 14.62
C GLU A 147 -15.28 20.89 16.10
N ASP A 148 -14.60 20.11 16.94
CA ASP A 148 -14.52 20.34 18.38
C ASP A 148 -13.06 20.52 18.84
N ALA A 149 -12.71 21.74 19.24
CA ALA A 149 -11.36 22.10 19.68
C ALA A 149 -10.92 21.41 20.98
N ARG A 150 -11.85 20.76 21.71
CA ARG A 150 -11.53 19.98 22.91
C ARG A 150 -10.99 18.59 22.58
N LEU A 151 -11.21 18.11 21.36
CA LEU A 151 -10.78 16.78 20.90
C LEU A 151 -9.46 16.88 20.14
N THR A 152 -8.49 16.05 20.53
CA THR A 152 -7.29 15.83 19.72
C THR A 152 -7.62 14.84 18.62
N GLN A 153 -7.50 15.26 17.35
CA GLN A 153 -7.81 14.40 16.21
C GLN A 153 -6.56 14.18 15.37
N LEU A 154 -6.21 12.91 15.14
CA LEU A 154 -5.06 12.52 14.31
C LEU A 154 -5.47 11.49 13.28
N HIS A 155 -4.95 11.60 12.06
CA HIS A 155 -4.99 10.46 11.15
C HIS A 155 -3.93 9.42 11.56
N SER A 156 -4.13 8.15 11.21
CA SER A 156 -3.13 7.08 11.44
C SER A 156 -1.76 7.35 10.79
N ALA A 157 -1.70 8.30 9.85
CA ALA A 157 -0.48 8.78 9.22
C ALA A 157 0.38 9.63 10.17
N ASP A 158 -0.25 10.32 11.12
CA ASP A 158 0.36 11.29 12.02
C ASP A 158 0.49 10.76 13.46
N TYR A 159 -0.16 9.63 13.75
CA TYR A 159 0.01 8.89 14.99
C TYR A 159 1.42 8.28 15.07
N ARG A 160 2.11 8.48 16.21
CA ARG A 160 3.44 7.94 16.49
C ARG A 160 3.44 6.95 17.65
N ASN A 161 2.80 7.29 18.76
CA ASN A 161 2.78 6.46 19.96
C ASN A 161 1.71 6.98 20.96
N PRO A 162 1.39 6.21 22.02
CA PRO A 162 0.34 6.58 22.98
C PRO A 162 0.64 7.86 23.78
N GLN A 163 1.90 8.27 23.90
CA GLN A 163 2.33 9.46 24.64
C GLN A 163 2.03 10.76 23.87
N GLN A 164 1.78 10.69 22.57
CA GLN A 164 1.34 11.83 21.75
C GLN A 164 -0.08 12.31 22.12
N LEU A 165 -0.89 11.45 22.74
CA LEU A 165 -2.29 11.74 23.04
C LEU A 165 -2.46 12.29 24.46
N PRO A 166 -3.36 13.29 24.65
CA PRO A 166 -3.72 13.74 25.99
C PRO A 166 -4.28 12.59 26.85
N ALA A 167 -4.33 12.81 28.16
CA ALA A 167 -5.00 11.88 29.06
C ALA A 167 -6.49 11.73 28.69
N GLY A 168 -7.02 10.50 28.76
CA GLY A 168 -8.42 10.20 28.43
C GLY A 168 -8.59 8.93 27.61
N ALA A 169 -9.84 8.65 27.26
CA ALA A 169 -10.22 7.57 26.36
C ALA A 169 -9.99 7.98 24.90
N VAL A 170 -9.83 6.99 24.02
CA VAL A 170 -9.56 7.18 22.60
C VAL A 170 -10.60 6.45 21.77
N LEU A 171 -11.20 7.15 20.81
CA LEU A 171 -12.01 6.54 19.76
C LEU A 171 -11.14 6.31 18.51
N VAL A 172 -10.98 5.06 18.09
CA VAL A 172 -10.30 4.69 16.86
C VAL A 172 -11.34 4.38 15.79
N VAL A 173 -11.35 5.14 14.70
CA VAL A 173 -12.31 5.02 13.60
C VAL A 173 -11.71 4.24 12.44
N GLY A 174 -12.24 3.03 12.21
CA GLY A 174 -11.78 2.09 11.19
C GLY A 174 -10.98 0.93 11.79
N ALA A 175 -11.36 -0.32 11.46
CA ALA A 175 -10.80 -1.54 12.05
C ALA A 175 -10.01 -2.41 11.05
N GLY A 176 -9.44 -1.79 10.02
CA GLY A 176 -8.41 -2.43 9.20
C GLY A 176 -7.11 -2.61 9.96
N SER A 177 -6.08 -3.15 9.29
CA SER A 177 -4.76 -3.40 9.90
C SER A 177 -4.26 -2.22 10.75
N SER A 178 -4.28 -0.99 10.23
CA SER A 178 -3.79 0.17 11.00
C SER A 178 -4.63 0.48 12.24
N GLY A 179 -5.96 0.51 12.12
CA GLY A 179 -6.82 0.87 13.24
C GLY A 179 -6.78 -0.18 14.34
N THR A 180 -6.78 -1.46 13.99
CA THR A 180 -6.65 -2.56 14.96
C THR A 180 -5.30 -2.53 15.68
N GLN A 181 -4.18 -2.32 14.94
CA GLN A 181 -2.85 -2.27 15.55
C GLN A 181 -2.69 -1.07 16.49
N ILE A 182 -3.16 0.11 16.08
CA ILE A 182 -3.12 1.30 16.93
C ILE A 182 -4.04 1.14 18.14
N ALA A 183 -5.24 0.58 17.96
CA ALA A 183 -6.17 0.34 19.06
C ALA A 183 -5.61 -0.66 20.08
N ASP A 184 -4.97 -1.75 19.63
CA ASP A 184 -4.31 -2.71 20.52
C ASP A 184 -3.12 -2.05 21.25
N GLU A 185 -2.27 -1.28 20.57
CA GLU A 185 -1.17 -0.54 21.23
C GLU A 185 -1.69 0.42 22.31
N LEU A 186 -2.74 1.19 22.02
CA LEU A 186 -3.36 2.09 22.99
C LEU A 186 -3.95 1.33 24.18
N LEU A 187 -4.58 0.18 23.93
CA LEU A 187 -5.09 -0.69 24.99
C LEU A 187 -3.94 -1.22 25.87
N GLN A 188 -2.85 -1.71 25.28
CA GLN A 188 -1.67 -2.17 26.03
C GLN A 188 -1.00 -1.03 26.82
N ALA A 189 -1.10 0.20 26.35
CA ALA A 189 -0.66 1.39 27.07
C ALA A 189 -1.61 1.85 28.19
N GLY A 190 -2.67 1.07 28.48
CA GLY A 190 -3.62 1.32 29.55
C GLY A 190 -4.66 2.38 29.23
N ARG A 191 -4.86 2.73 27.95
CA ARG A 191 -5.94 3.63 27.54
C ARG A 191 -7.27 2.88 27.51
N GLN A 192 -8.35 3.59 27.82
CA GLN A 192 -9.69 3.14 27.45
C GLN A 192 -9.90 3.37 25.96
N VAL A 193 -10.23 2.31 25.22
CA VAL A 193 -10.30 2.36 23.74
C VAL A 193 -11.69 1.95 23.26
N TYR A 194 -12.25 2.79 22.40
CA TYR A 194 -13.42 2.48 21.57
C TYR A 194 -12.96 2.24 20.13
N LEU A 195 -13.28 1.10 19.54
CA LEU A 195 -12.91 0.77 18.16
C LEU A 195 -14.16 0.64 17.28
N SER A 196 -14.29 1.52 16.30
CA SER A 196 -15.38 1.48 15.30
C SER A 196 -15.06 0.46 14.21
N VAL A 197 -15.82 -0.64 14.22
CA VAL A 197 -15.60 -1.82 13.37
C VAL A 197 -16.51 -1.80 12.15
N GLY A 198 -15.91 -1.57 10.97
CA GLY A 198 -16.56 -1.74 9.67
C GLY A 198 -16.34 -3.14 9.08
N ALA A 199 -16.77 -3.32 7.83
CA ALA A 199 -16.53 -4.55 7.07
C ALA A 199 -15.02 -4.85 6.93
N HIS A 200 -14.62 -6.09 7.23
CA HIS A 200 -13.23 -6.53 7.21
C HIS A 200 -13.11 -8.01 6.86
N ASP A 201 -11.94 -8.40 6.36
CA ASP A 201 -11.42 -9.75 6.38
C ASP A 201 -10.47 -9.93 7.56
N ARG A 202 -10.43 -11.12 8.14
CA ARG A 202 -9.53 -11.45 9.26
C ARG A 202 -8.92 -12.85 9.07
N PRO A 203 -7.97 -13.02 8.14
CA PRO A 203 -7.30 -14.31 7.98
C PRO A 203 -6.60 -14.71 9.29
N PRO A 204 -6.35 -16.01 9.54
CA PRO A 204 -5.41 -16.42 10.58
C PRO A 204 -4.07 -15.72 10.40
N ARG A 205 -3.31 -15.51 11.47
CA ARG A 205 -1.88 -15.21 11.34
C ARG A 205 -1.14 -16.42 10.78
N SER A 206 -1.41 -17.56 11.39
CA SER A 206 -0.89 -18.86 11.00
C SER A 206 -1.98 -19.92 11.18
N TYR A 207 -1.89 -20.99 10.38
CA TYR A 207 -2.70 -22.18 10.56
C TYR A 207 -1.89 -23.40 10.12
N ARG A 208 -1.92 -24.49 10.89
CA ARG A 208 -1.22 -25.76 10.57
C ARG A 208 0.29 -25.54 10.31
N ASN A 209 0.94 -24.72 11.16
CA ASN A 209 2.36 -24.33 11.05
C ASN A 209 2.74 -23.63 9.74
N ARG A 210 1.81 -22.91 9.11
CA ARG A 210 2.07 -22.06 7.94
C ARG A 210 1.49 -20.68 8.15
N ASP A 211 2.26 -19.66 7.81
CA ASP A 211 1.81 -18.28 7.83
C ASP A 211 0.72 -18.04 6.78
N PHE A 212 -0.17 -17.07 7.02
CA PHE A 212 -1.24 -16.76 6.07
C PHE A 212 -0.72 -16.33 4.71
N CYS A 213 0.45 -15.67 4.64
CA CYS A 213 1.04 -15.29 3.36
C CYS A 213 1.34 -16.54 2.51
N TRP A 214 1.73 -17.65 3.15
CA TRP A 214 1.90 -18.93 2.46
C TRP A 214 0.57 -19.51 2.00
N TRP A 215 -0.45 -19.54 2.88
CA TRP A 215 -1.79 -20.01 2.52
C TRP A 215 -2.40 -19.24 1.35
N LEU A 216 -2.35 -17.90 1.39
CA LEU A 216 -2.82 -17.07 0.29
C LEU A 216 -2.01 -17.30 -1.00
N GLY A 217 -0.72 -17.63 -0.89
CA GLY A 217 0.10 -18.00 -2.03
C GLY A 217 -0.33 -19.31 -2.67
N VAL A 218 -0.37 -20.40 -1.90
CA VAL A 218 -0.67 -21.73 -2.45
C VAL A 218 -2.14 -21.90 -2.89
N LEU A 219 -3.04 -21.10 -2.33
CA LEU A 219 -4.44 -21.02 -2.74
C LEU A 219 -4.66 -20.09 -3.95
N GLY A 220 -3.62 -19.38 -4.42
CA GLY A 220 -3.70 -18.46 -5.55
C GLY A 220 -4.41 -17.14 -5.25
N GLU A 221 -4.62 -16.82 -3.97
CA GLU A 221 -5.35 -15.64 -3.53
C GLU A 221 -4.58 -14.33 -3.77
N TRP A 222 -3.24 -14.36 -3.73
CA TRP A 222 -2.42 -13.19 -4.09
C TRP A 222 -2.54 -12.79 -5.56
N ASP A 223 -2.81 -13.77 -6.43
CA ASP A 223 -2.88 -13.62 -7.88
C ASP A 223 -4.31 -13.39 -8.39
N ALA A 224 -5.30 -13.30 -7.50
CA ALA A 224 -6.67 -12.97 -7.88
C ALA A 224 -6.71 -11.62 -8.63
N GLU A 225 -7.19 -11.63 -9.88
CA GLU A 225 -7.19 -10.47 -10.78
C GLU A 225 -8.35 -9.50 -10.53
N ILE A 226 -9.47 -10.00 -9.98
CA ILE A 226 -10.69 -9.22 -9.76
C ILE A 226 -11.11 -9.32 -8.30
N ALA A 227 -11.33 -8.17 -7.68
CA ALA A 227 -11.99 -8.12 -6.38
C ALA A 227 -13.41 -8.68 -6.51
N LYS A 228 -13.82 -9.51 -5.54
CA LYS A 228 -15.21 -9.98 -5.48
C LYS A 228 -16.15 -8.76 -5.36
N PRO A 229 -17.27 -8.69 -6.10
CA PRO A 229 -18.18 -7.55 -6.03
C PRO A 229 -18.61 -7.24 -4.60
N GLY A 230 -18.61 -5.96 -4.23
CA GLY A 230 -18.96 -5.49 -2.87
C GLY A 230 -17.83 -5.66 -1.85
N ARG A 231 -16.65 -6.13 -2.26
CA ARG A 231 -15.45 -6.28 -1.41
C ARG A 231 -14.32 -5.33 -1.78
N GLU A 232 -14.56 -4.37 -2.67
CA GLU A 232 -13.56 -3.43 -3.20
C GLU A 232 -12.95 -2.54 -2.10
N HIS A 233 -13.69 -2.33 -1.01
CA HIS A 233 -13.27 -1.52 0.14
C HIS A 233 -13.11 -2.35 1.43
N VAL A 234 -13.18 -3.68 1.35
CA VAL A 234 -13.02 -4.53 2.53
C VAL A 234 -11.53 -4.62 2.84
N THR A 235 -11.18 -4.13 4.03
CA THR A 235 -9.81 -4.15 4.54
C THR A 235 -9.48 -5.49 5.18
N ILE A 236 -8.19 -5.79 5.33
CA ILE A 236 -7.70 -6.96 6.04
C ILE A 236 -7.23 -6.50 7.43
N ALA A 237 -7.68 -7.19 8.48
CA ALA A 237 -7.23 -7.00 9.85
C ALA A 237 -6.15 -8.05 10.18
N VAL A 238 -4.88 -7.66 10.04
CA VAL A 238 -3.70 -8.46 10.34
C VAL A 238 -2.66 -7.62 11.07
N SER A 239 -1.76 -8.28 11.80
CA SER A 239 -0.64 -7.64 12.46
C SER A 239 0.57 -8.58 12.52
N GLY A 240 1.76 -8.02 12.34
CA GLY A 240 3.04 -8.65 12.67
C GLY A 240 3.52 -8.33 14.10
N ALA A 241 2.84 -7.42 14.81
CA ALA A 241 3.27 -6.97 16.13
C ALA A 241 3.30 -8.12 17.15
N ALA A 242 4.22 -8.05 18.11
CA ALA A 242 4.43 -9.07 19.14
C ALA A 242 4.63 -10.49 18.58
N GLY A 243 5.38 -10.61 17.48
CA GLY A 243 5.65 -11.89 16.80
C GLY A 243 4.54 -12.38 15.87
N GLY A 244 3.54 -11.53 15.60
CA GLY A 244 2.39 -11.86 14.77
C GLY A 244 1.35 -12.69 15.52
N LYS A 245 0.11 -12.22 15.57
CA LYS A 245 -1.01 -12.92 16.19
C LYS A 245 -2.26 -12.80 15.34
N THR A 246 -3.10 -13.84 15.36
CA THR A 246 -4.41 -13.78 14.71
C THR A 246 -5.24 -12.70 15.39
N ILE A 247 -5.69 -11.73 14.61
CA ILE A 247 -6.61 -10.71 15.10
C ILE A 247 -7.98 -11.36 15.33
N ASP A 248 -8.44 -11.30 16.57
CA ASP A 248 -9.78 -11.70 17.00
C ASP A 248 -10.38 -10.57 17.84
N PHE A 249 -11.37 -9.89 17.28
CA PHE A 249 -12.01 -8.75 17.91
C PHE A 249 -12.65 -9.12 19.26
N ARG A 250 -13.16 -10.35 19.44
CA ARG A 250 -13.70 -10.77 20.73
C ARG A 250 -12.61 -10.85 21.79
N ARG A 251 -11.41 -11.32 21.43
CA ARG A 251 -10.26 -11.34 22.36
C ARG A 251 -9.85 -9.93 22.75
N LEU A 252 -9.79 -8.99 21.79
CA LEU A 252 -9.52 -7.58 22.08
C LEU A 252 -10.57 -6.98 23.03
N ALA A 253 -11.85 -7.32 22.83
CA ALA A 253 -12.91 -6.85 23.70
C ALA A 253 -12.84 -7.43 25.12
N HIS A 254 -12.56 -8.73 25.24
CA HIS A 254 -12.34 -9.39 26.53
C HIS A 254 -11.10 -8.84 27.25
N ALA A 255 -10.13 -8.27 26.52
CA ALA A 255 -8.97 -7.57 27.07
C ALA A 255 -9.27 -6.12 27.50
N GLY A 256 -10.50 -5.61 27.32
CA GLY A 256 -10.94 -4.29 27.77
C GLY A 256 -11.27 -3.29 26.67
N MET A 257 -11.14 -3.66 25.40
CA MET A 257 -11.56 -2.80 24.28
C MET A 257 -13.09 -2.74 24.16
N THR A 258 -13.66 -1.57 23.94
CA THR A 258 -15.09 -1.46 23.59
C THR A 258 -15.23 -1.42 22.08
N LEU A 259 -15.84 -2.45 21.50
CA LEU A 259 -16.14 -2.47 20.08
C LEU A 259 -17.47 -1.74 19.83
N VAL A 260 -17.50 -0.90 18.79
CA VAL A 260 -18.70 -0.17 18.35
C VAL A 260 -18.90 -0.35 16.85
N GLY A 261 -20.12 -0.14 16.36
CA GLY A 261 -20.44 -0.27 14.93
C GLY A 261 -19.78 0.82 14.07
N LEU A 262 -20.07 0.82 12.77
CA LEU A 262 -19.55 1.82 11.86
C LEU A 262 -19.96 3.23 12.29
N THR A 263 -18.98 4.12 12.50
CA THR A 263 -19.23 5.52 12.85
C THR A 263 -20.03 6.22 11.75
N ARG A 264 -21.17 6.85 12.10
CA ARG A 264 -22.11 7.50 11.17
C ARG A 264 -22.05 9.01 11.23
N SER A 265 -22.08 9.59 12.42
CA SER A 265 -22.11 11.03 12.62
C SER A 265 -21.56 11.41 13.99
N PHE A 266 -21.23 12.69 14.12
CA PHE A 266 -20.93 13.35 15.38
C PHE A 266 -21.85 14.55 15.49
N ASP A 267 -22.72 14.56 16.50
CA ASP A 267 -23.73 15.61 16.70
C ASP A 267 -23.70 16.05 18.17
N ASP A 268 -23.44 17.33 18.43
CA ASP A 268 -23.43 17.92 19.78
C ASP A 268 -22.59 17.15 20.84
N GLY A 269 -21.44 16.62 20.42
CA GLY A 269 -20.53 15.85 21.31
C GLY A 269 -20.93 14.39 21.50
N VAL A 270 -21.96 13.91 20.82
CA VAL A 270 -22.38 12.51 20.77
C VAL A 270 -21.99 11.90 19.43
N VAL A 271 -21.27 10.78 19.45
CA VAL A 271 -21.00 9.98 18.24
C VAL A 271 -22.09 8.91 18.09
N ARG A 272 -22.57 8.73 16.86
CA ARG A 272 -23.56 7.70 16.49
C ARG A 272 -22.93 6.59 15.67
N PHE A 273 -23.30 5.35 15.97
CA PHE A 273 -22.82 4.15 15.30
C PHE A 273 -23.95 3.42 14.57
N ALA A 274 -23.60 2.76 13.48
CA ALA A 274 -24.51 1.84 12.80
C ALA A 274 -24.78 0.60 13.66
N ASP A 275 -25.95 -0.01 13.47
CA ASP A 275 -26.33 -1.28 14.12
C ASP A 275 -25.76 -2.49 13.34
N ASP A 276 -24.47 -2.47 13.02
CA ASP A 276 -23.80 -3.43 12.13
C ASP A 276 -22.60 -4.14 12.75
N LEU A 277 -22.26 -3.83 14.00
CA LEU A 277 -21.08 -4.38 14.69
C LEU A 277 -21.06 -5.91 14.66
N VAL A 278 -22.16 -6.53 15.09
CA VAL A 278 -22.25 -7.98 15.25
C VAL A 278 -22.15 -8.67 13.90
N ASP A 279 -22.82 -8.15 12.88
CA ASP A 279 -22.77 -8.68 11.53
C ASP A 279 -21.38 -8.51 10.90
N ASN A 280 -20.72 -7.37 11.12
CA ASN A 280 -19.36 -7.13 10.66
C ASN A 280 -18.39 -8.17 11.26
N ILE A 281 -18.48 -8.46 12.55
CA ILE A 281 -17.61 -9.44 13.22
C ILE A 281 -17.90 -10.87 12.74
N ARG A 282 -19.17 -11.28 12.65
CA ARG A 282 -19.56 -12.61 12.17
C ARG A 282 -19.10 -12.87 10.74
N ARG A 283 -19.22 -11.90 9.83
CA ARG A 283 -18.68 -12.02 8.46
C ARG A 283 -17.16 -12.14 8.44
N GLY A 284 -16.46 -11.47 9.36
CA GLY A 284 -15.03 -11.68 9.58
C GLY A 284 -14.72 -13.12 10.02
N ASP A 285 -15.53 -13.68 10.93
CA ASP A 285 -15.42 -15.08 11.36
C ASP A 285 -15.64 -16.07 10.21
N GLU A 286 -16.64 -15.82 9.37
CA GLU A 286 -16.90 -16.62 8.17
C GLU A 286 -15.71 -16.58 7.21
N ASN A 287 -15.09 -15.41 6.99
CA ASN A 287 -13.87 -15.31 6.18
C ASN A 287 -12.71 -16.13 6.76
N TYR A 288 -12.49 -16.03 8.06
CA TYR A 288 -11.46 -16.78 8.77
C TYR A 288 -11.66 -18.29 8.61
N LEU A 289 -12.86 -18.80 8.91
CA LEU A 289 -13.18 -20.23 8.86
C LEU A 289 -13.12 -20.75 7.42
N ALA A 290 -13.59 -19.98 6.43
CA ALA A 290 -13.50 -20.36 5.03
C ALA A 290 -12.05 -20.52 4.55
N LEU A 291 -11.12 -19.69 5.06
CA LEU A 291 -9.69 -19.86 4.75
C LEU A 291 -9.11 -21.12 5.41
N LEU A 292 -9.53 -21.47 6.63
CA LEU A 292 -9.13 -22.73 7.26
C LEU A 292 -9.65 -23.94 6.48
N ASP A 293 -10.90 -23.89 6.01
CA ASP A 293 -11.50 -24.94 5.19
C ASP A 293 -10.76 -25.11 3.85
N ALA A 294 -10.40 -24.01 3.20
CA ALA A 294 -9.60 -24.02 1.98
C ALA A 294 -8.19 -24.61 2.22
N ALA A 295 -7.57 -24.26 3.35
CA ALA A 295 -6.27 -24.82 3.76
C ALA A 295 -6.35 -26.33 4.00
N ASP A 296 -7.35 -26.80 4.76
CA ASP A 296 -7.56 -28.25 5.01
C ASP A 296 -7.84 -29.01 3.70
N ALA A 297 -8.64 -28.44 2.80
CA ALA A 297 -8.88 -29.01 1.48
C ALA A 297 -7.59 -29.07 0.62
N TYR A 298 -6.74 -28.05 0.69
CA TYR A 298 -5.44 -28.03 0.01
C TYR A 298 -4.49 -29.09 0.58
N ILE A 299 -4.43 -29.24 1.90
CA ILE A 299 -3.63 -30.28 2.57
C ILE A 299 -4.06 -31.67 2.08
N ALA A 300 -5.35 -31.98 2.15
CA ALA A 300 -5.89 -33.28 1.75
C ALA A 300 -5.64 -33.57 0.26
N ARG A 301 -5.83 -32.57 -0.60
CA ARG A 301 -5.62 -32.71 -2.05
C ARG A 301 -4.16 -32.98 -2.42
N ASN A 302 -3.21 -32.39 -1.68
CA ASN A 302 -1.78 -32.47 -2.00
C ASN A 302 -1.01 -33.46 -1.12
N GLY A 303 -1.67 -34.15 -0.18
CA GLY A 303 -1.03 -35.13 0.69
C GLY A 303 0.03 -34.53 1.62
N LEU A 304 -0.21 -33.31 2.12
CA LEU A 304 0.74 -32.65 3.02
C LEU A 304 0.65 -33.20 4.45
N ASP A 305 1.81 -33.41 5.08
CA ASP A 305 1.91 -33.81 6.49
C ASP A 305 2.05 -32.56 7.37
N LEU A 306 0.91 -31.92 7.68
CA LEU A 306 0.83 -30.77 8.59
C LEU A 306 -0.05 -31.12 9.80
N PRO A 307 0.39 -30.80 11.04
CA PRO A 307 -0.29 -31.22 12.26
C PRO A 307 -1.68 -30.58 12.39
N GLU A 308 -2.63 -31.29 13.00
CA GLU A 308 -3.97 -30.75 13.28
C GLU A 308 -3.98 -29.59 14.27
N GLU A 309 -4.88 -28.62 14.04
CA GLU A 309 -5.01 -27.42 14.86
C GLU A 309 -6.49 -27.14 15.19
N PRO A 310 -7.22 -28.07 15.87
CA PRO A 310 -8.65 -27.93 16.12
C PRO A 310 -9.03 -26.69 16.95
N GLN A 311 -8.12 -26.21 17.80
CA GLN A 311 -8.29 -24.99 18.58
C GLN A 311 -8.42 -23.73 17.73
N ALA A 312 -7.89 -23.70 16.50
CA ALA A 312 -8.04 -22.56 15.59
C ALA A 312 -9.51 -22.29 15.27
N ARG A 313 -10.35 -23.33 15.29
CA ARG A 313 -11.78 -23.23 14.98
C ARG A 313 -12.64 -22.80 16.19
N GLN A 314 -12.05 -22.65 17.37
CA GLN A 314 -12.75 -22.27 18.59
C GLN A 314 -12.82 -20.74 18.70
N LEU A 315 -14.00 -20.18 18.45
CA LEU A 315 -14.26 -18.75 18.62
C LEU A 315 -14.65 -18.43 20.07
N PRO A 316 -14.13 -17.34 20.67
CA PRO A 316 -14.57 -16.91 21.99
C PRO A 316 -16.06 -16.55 22.03
N ALA A 317 -16.66 -16.58 23.21
CA ALA A 317 -18.03 -16.12 23.41
C ALA A 317 -18.15 -14.60 23.13
N ASP A 318 -19.34 -14.17 22.69
CA ASP A 318 -19.63 -12.76 22.41
C ASP A 318 -19.44 -11.91 23.69
N PRO A 319 -18.60 -10.86 23.68
CA PRO A 319 -18.40 -9.94 24.79
C PRO A 319 -19.64 -9.04 25.02
N ALA A 320 -19.66 -8.30 26.15
CA ALA A 320 -20.78 -7.43 26.50
C ALA A 320 -21.12 -6.40 25.41
N CYS A 321 -20.11 -5.75 24.82
CA CYS A 321 -20.29 -4.76 23.74
C CYS A 321 -20.82 -5.35 22.42
N MET A 322 -20.86 -6.68 22.27
CA MET A 322 -21.52 -7.34 21.14
C MET A 322 -22.93 -7.83 21.46
N ARG A 323 -23.19 -8.22 22.72
CA ARG A 323 -24.53 -8.62 23.16
C ARG A 323 -25.46 -7.41 23.26
N GLU A 324 -24.92 -6.27 23.70
CA GLU A 324 -25.61 -5.00 23.82
C GLU A 324 -24.74 -3.89 23.18
N PRO A 325 -24.71 -3.79 21.83
CA PRO A 325 -23.90 -2.81 21.14
C PRO A 325 -24.30 -1.36 21.46
N LEU A 326 -23.31 -0.52 21.74
CA LEU A 326 -23.53 0.93 21.85
C LEU A 326 -23.90 1.48 20.48
N ARG A 327 -25.04 2.18 20.41
CA ARG A 327 -25.49 2.91 19.22
C ARG A 327 -25.12 4.39 19.25
N GLU A 328 -24.91 4.92 20.46
CA GLU A 328 -24.49 6.29 20.69
C GLU A 328 -23.48 6.32 21.84
N LEU A 329 -22.57 7.30 21.82
CA LEU A 329 -21.60 7.54 22.88
C LEU A 329 -21.42 9.05 23.07
N ASP A 330 -21.77 9.55 24.26
CA ASP A 330 -21.42 10.90 24.68
C ASP A 330 -19.90 10.94 24.97
N LEU A 331 -19.16 11.70 24.17
CA LEU A 331 -17.70 11.73 24.23
C LEU A 331 -17.19 12.31 25.55
N ILE A 332 -17.89 13.29 26.13
CA ILE A 332 -17.48 13.92 27.39
C ILE A 332 -17.74 12.97 28.56
N ALA A 333 -18.93 12.39 28.63
CA ALA A 333 -19.30 11.44 29.69
C ALA A 333 -18.42 10.19 29.64
N ALA A 334 -18.01 9.76 28.45
CA ALA A 334 -17.08 8.65 28.24
C ALA A 334 -15.60 9.03 28.46
N GLY A 335 -15.30 10.30 28.73
CA GLY A 335 -13.94 10.79 28.92
C GLY A 335 -13.07 10.69 27.67
N VAL A 336 -13.67 10.66 26.47
CA VAL A 336 -12.95 10.63 25.19
C VAL A 336 -12.33 12.00 24.94
N THR A 337 -11.01 12.03 24.83
CA THR A 337 -10.25 13.25 24.54
C THR A 337 -9.56 13.20 23.19
N SER A 338 -9.50 12.02 22.56
CA SER A 338 -8.82 11.82 21.28
C SER A 338 -9.60 10.96 20.30
N ILE A 339 -9.51 11.29 19.01
CA ILE A 339 -9.99 10.48 17.90
C ILE A 339 -8.82 10.14 16.97
N ILE A 340 -8.62 8.85 16.70
CA ILE A 340 -7.69 8.37 15.67
C ILE A 340 -8.48 7.96 14.43
N TRP A 341 -8.21 8.63 13.32
CA TRP A 341 -8.79 8.33 12.01
C TRP A 341 -7.91 7.31 11.28
N ALA A 342 -8.30 6.04 11.34
CA ALA A 342 -7.70 4.95 10.57
C ALA A 342 -8.52 4.66 9.29
N THR A 343 -8.91 5.73 8.60
CA THR A 343 -9.91 5.77 7.53
C THR A 343 -9.33 5.71 6.13
N GLY A 344 -8.01 5.50 6.01
CA GLY A 344 -7.34 5.22 4.75
C GLY A 344 -6.88 6.48 4.02
N PHE A 345 -6.63 6.34 2.72
CA PHE A 345 -5.96 7.36 1.92
C PHE A 345 -6.66 7.53 0.58
N ALA A 346 -6.60 8.75 0.06
CA ALA A 346 -6.96 9.07 -1.31
C ALA A 346 -5.70 9.20 -2.16
N THR A 347 -5.83 8.88 -3.44
CA THR A 347 -4.82 9.18 -4.46
C THR A 347 -4.96 10.62 -4.95
N ASP A 348 -3.86 11.19 -5.44
CA ASP A 348 -3.79 12.51 -6.05
C ASP A 348 -2.89 12.48 -7.30
N PHE A 349 -3.53 12.53 -8.46
CA PHE A 349 -2.85 12.61 -9.74
C PHE A 349 -3.07 13.95 -10.45
N SER A 350 -3.45 15.01 -9.71
CA SER A 350 -3.68 16.34 -10.26
C SER A 350 -2.44 16.96 -10.94
N TRP A 351 -1.24 16.52 -10.54
CA TRP A 351 0.03 16.90 -11.17
C TRP A 351 0.23 16.26 -12.57
N LEU A 352 -0.55 15.25 -12.94
CA LEU A 352 -0.43 14.54 -14.21
C LEU A 352 -1.52 15.00 -15.18
N GLU A 353 -1.23 15.99 -16.01
CA GLU A 353 -2.20 16.61 -16.91
C GLU A 353 -2.24 15.90 -18.27
N VAL A 354 -2.87 14.72 -18.27
CA VAL A 354 -2.98 13.82 -19.43
C VAL A 354 -4.37 13.16 -19.51
N ASP A 355 -4.73 12.65 -20.68
CA ASP A 355 -6.06 12.07 -20.95
C ASP A 355 -6.15 10.58 -20.54
N THR A 356 -6.10 10.32 -19.24
CA THR A 356 -6.17 8.95 -18.71
C THR A 356 -6.95 8.77 -17.42
N PHE A 357 -7.70 9.78 -16.96
CA PHE A 357 -8.48 9.70 -15.72
C PHE A 357 -9.99 9.64 -16.00
N ASP A 358 -10.73 8.94 -15.15
CA ASP A 358 -12.19 9.02 -15.14
C ASP A 358 -12.70 10.28 -14.43
N ALA A 359 -14.03 10.46 -14.39
CA ALA A 359 -14.67 11.62 -13.76
C ALA A 359 -14.37 11.76 -12.24
N ASN A 360 -13.92 10.69 -11.58
CA ASN A 360 -13.54 10.70 -10.17
C ASN A 360 -12.02 10.85 -9.97
N GLY A 361 -11.26 11.08 -11.04
CA GLY A 361 -9.81 11.19 -11.00
C GLY A 361 -9.09 9.85 -10.84
N LYS A 362 -9.77 8.72 -11.07
CA LYS A 362 -9.14 7.39 -11.01
C LYS A 362 -8.39 7.10 -12.32
N PRO A 363 -7.15 6.61 -12.25
CA PRO A 363 -6.42 6.16 -13.44
C PRO A 363 -7.17 5.08 -14.23
N GLN A 364 -7.36 5.32 -15.53
CA GLN A 364 -7.78 4.32 -16.51
C GLN A 364 -6.54 3.63 -17.06
N HIS A 365 -6.40 2.34 -16.76
CA HIS A 365 -5.26 1.54 -17.20
C HIS A 365 -5.62 0.07 -17.38
N GLN A 366 -4.78 -0.66 -18.10
CA GLN A 366 -4.74 -2.11 -18.12
C GLN A 366 -3.40 -2.56 -17.51
N ARG A 367 -3.44 -3.15 -16.31
CA ARG A 367 -2.24 -3.64 -15.59
C ARG A 367 -1.10 -2.62 -15.50
N GLY A 368 -1.44 -1.36 -15.23
CA GLY A 368 -0.47 -0.25 -15.14
C GLY A 368 -0.15 0.46 -16.46
N VAL A 369 -0.56 -0.07 -17.62
CA VAL A 369 -0.44 0.65 -18.89
C VAL A 369 -1.65 1.56 -19.07
N SER A 370 -1.44 2.87 -19.11
CA SER A 370 -2.54 3.85 -19.16
C SER A 370 -3.15 4.00 -20.56
N ARG A 371 -4.27 4.72 -20.67
CA ARG A 371 -4.86 5.09 -21.95
C ARG A 371 -3.98 6.08 -22.73
N GLU A 372 -3.29 6.98 -22.03
CA GLU A 372 -2.34 7.91 -22.62
C GLU A 372 -1.01 7.19 -22.94
N PRO A 373 -0.60 7.08 -24.21
CA PRO A 373 0.64 6.41 -24.57
C PRO A 373 1.87 7.04 -23.91
N GLY A 374 2.67 6.22 -23.22
CA GLY A 374 3.85 6.69 -22.51
C GLY A 374 3.62 7.03 -21.04
N ILE A 375 2.37 6.99 -20.56
CA ILE A 375 2.05 7.09 -19.14
C ILE A 375 1.76 5.70 -18.56
N TYR A 376 2.31 5.45 -17.37
CA TYR A 376 2.18 4.19 -16.64
C TYR A 376 1.88 4.45 -15.16
N PHE A 377 1.19 3.50 -14.52
CA PHE A 377 0.88 3.52 -13.09
C PHE A 377 1.43 2.27 -12.42
N LEU A 378 1.95 2.44 -11.20
CA LEU A 378 2.51 1.33 -10.43
C LEU A 378 2.24 1.50 -8.93
N GLY A 379 1.99 0.39 -8.24
CA GLY A 379 1.72 0.37 -6.79
C GLY A 379 0.28 0.75 -6.40
N LEU A 380 -0.65 0.77 -7.36
CA LEU A 380 -2.08 0.93 -7.07
C LEU A 380 -2.65 -0.37 -6.46
N PRO A 381 -3.63 -0.27 -5.54
CA PRO A 381 -4.41 -1.43 -5.11
C PRO A 381 -5.10 -2.07 -6.32
N TRP A 382 -5.04 -3.40 -6.43
CA TRP A 382 -5.64 -4.15 -7.55
C TRP A 382 -5.20 -3.67 -8.94
N LEU A 383 -3.94 -3.22 -9.10
CA LEU A 383 -3.40 -2.79 -10.39
C LEU A 383 -3.48 -3.91 -11.44
N SER A 384 -3.04 -5.11 -11.08
CA SER A 384 -3.20 -6.34 -11.86
C SER A 384 -3.78 -7.48 -11.04
N ARG A 385 -3.57 -7.46 -9.72
CA ARG A 385 -3.96 -8.53 -8.79
C ARG A 385 -4.12 -8.02 -7.37
N ARG A 386 -4.68 -8.85 -6.48
CA ARG A 386 -4.81 -8.57 -5.04
C ARG A 386 -3.49 -8.10 -4.40
N GLY A 387 -2.38 -8.75 -4.76
CA GLY A 387 -1.04 -8.45 -4.27
C GLY A 387 -0.40 -7.13 -4.76
N SER A 388 -0.99 -6.41 -5.74
CA SER A 388 -0.32 -5.33 -6.48
C SER A 388 0.26 -4.19 -5.62
N SER A 389 -0.38 -3.81 -4.52
CA SER A 389 0.09 -2.73 -3.63
C SER A 389 1.03 -3.22 -2.51
N PHE A 390 1.28 -4.52 -2.41
CA PHE A 390 2.20 -5.11 -1.44
C PHE A 390 3.63 -5.20 -2.01
N ILE A 391 4.63 -5.39 -1.15
CA ILE A 391 6.05 -5.39 -1.53
C ILE A 391 6.32 -6.48 -2.57
N TRP A 392 5.88 -7.71 -2.34
CA TRP A 392 6.06 -8.81 -3.30
C TRP A 392 5.36 -8.55 -4.64
N GLY A 393 4.08 -8.15 -4.60
CA GLY A 393 3.28 -8.03 -5.82
C GLY A 393 3.67 -6.86 -6.71
N VAL A 394 4.08 -5.72 -6.13
CA VAL A 394 4.49 -4.55 -6.92
C VAL A 394 5.74 -4.82 -7.77
N TRP A 395 6.61 -5.73 -7.33
CA TRP A 395 7.77 -6.16 -8.10
C TRP A 395 7.37 -6.84 -9.41
N HIS A 396 6.40 -7.75 -9.35
CA HIS A 396 5.88 -8.43 -10.54
C HIS A 396 5.15 -7.50 -11.50
N ASP A 397 4.43 -6.51 -10.98
CA ASP A 397 3.79 -5.47 -11.80
C ASP A 397 4.82 -4.56 -12.47
N ALA A 398 5.88 -4.19 -11.76
CA ALA A 398 6.98 -3.39 -12.29
C ALA A 398 7.66 -4.11 -13.47
N LYS A 399 7.88 -5.42 -13.34
CA LYS A 399 8.41 -6.24 -14.44
C LYS A 399 7.54 -6.15 -15.69
N HIS A 400 6.23 -6.31 -15.54
CA HIS A 400 5.29 -6.25 -16.66
C HIS A 400 5.33 -4.89 -17.37
N VAL A 401 5.29 -3.80 -16.60
CA VAL A 401 5.36 -2.42 -17.14
C VAL A 401 6.70 -2.17 -17.82
N ALA A 402 7.82 -2.61 -17.24
CA ALA A 402 9.15 -2.45 -17.82
C ALA A 402 9.30 -3.20 -19.15
N ASP A 403 8.79 -4.44 -19.23
CA ASP A 403 8.78 -5.24 -20.47
C ASP A 403 7.95 -4.55 -21.57
N HIS A 404 6.80 -3.96 -21.19
CA HIS A 404 6.00 -3.15 -22.13
C HIS A 404 6.77 -1.92 -22.61
N ILE A 405 7.41 -1.16 -21.71
CA ILE A 405 8.24 0.00 -22.07
C ILE A 405 9.36 -0.40 -23.05
N ALA A 406 10.08 -1.48 -22.77
CA ALA A 406 11.15 -1.97 -23.64
C ALA A 406 10.62 -2.36 -25.03
N THR A 407 9.42 -2.97 -25.09
CA THR A 407 8.75 -3.30 -26.36
C THR A 407 8.39 -2.04 -27.14
N GLN A 408 7.80 -1.03 -26.49
CA GLN A 408 7.46 0.25 -27.13
C GLN A 408 8.70 0.98 -27.65
N ARG A 409 9.83 0.91 -26.94
CA ARG A 409 11.10 1.47 -27.41
C ARG A 409 11.55 0.84 -28.73
N LYS A 410 11.38 -0.47 -28.91
CA LYS A 410 11.70 -1.15 -30.18
C LYS A 410 10.84 -0.62 -31.33
N TYR A 411 9.54 -0.41 -31.10
CA TYR A 411 8.66 0.18 -32.10
C TYR A 411 9.04 1.62 -32.43
N SER A 412 9.35 2.46 -31.42
CA SER A 412 9.77 3.86 -31.65
C SER A 412 11.13 3.97 -32.35
N ALA A 413 12.02 2.99 -32.17
CA ALA A 413 13.33 2.93 -32.81
C ALA A 413 13.27 2.35 -34.24
N TYR A 414 12.10 1.91 -34.72
CA TYR A 414 11.97 1.41 -36.08
C TYR A 414 12.35 2.50 -37.09
N ARG A 415 13.17 2.09 -38.06
CA ARG A 415 13.58 2.87 -39.22
C ARG A 415 13.31 2.03 -40.45
N ASP A 416 12.82 2.62 -41.53
CA ASP A 416 12.68 1.91 -42.80
C ASP A 416 14.05 1.69 -43.50
N ALA A 417 14.03 1.03 -44.65
CA ALA A 417 15.26 0.74 -45.39
C ALA A 417 16.00 2.00 -45.89
N ALA A 418 15.26 3.02 -46.30
CA ALA A 418 15.84 4.27 -46.82
C ALA A 418 16.48 5.08 -45.71
N GLN A 419 15.82 5.18 -44.55
CA GLN A 419 16.35 5.83 -43.35
C GLN A 419 17.64 5.15 -42.86
N ARG A 420 17.67 3.82 -42.85
CA ARG A 420 18.89 3.07 -42.46
C ARG A 420 20.06 3.29 -43.44
N GLN A 421 19.78 3.48 -44.72
CA GLN A 421 20.81 3.77 -45.73
C GLN A 421 21.33 5.20 -45.64
N ALA A 422 20.48 6.18 -45.29
CA ALA A 422 20.88 7.57 -45.12
C ALA A 422 21.82 7.77 -43.92
N ASP A 423 21.66 6.96 -42.86
CA ASP A 423 22.49 7.01 -41.65
C ASP A 423 23.75 6.12 -41.74
N ALA A 424 23.96 5.40 -42.84
CA ALA A 424 25.14 4.56 -43.01
C ALA A 424 26.41 5.43 -43.09
N PRO A 425 27.46 5.15 -42.30
CA PRO A 425 28.68 5.94 -42.32
C PRO A 425 29.27 5.94 -43.74
N ILE A 426 29.50 7.14 -44.29
CA ILE A 426 30.10 7.32 -45.62
C ILE A 426 31.44 6.55 -45.64
N PRO A 427 31.66 5.61 -46.57
CA PRO A 427 32.93 4.91 -46.66
C PRO A 427 34.05 5.93 -46.80
N ARG A 428 35.05 5.91 -45.90
CA ARG A 428 36.28 6.67 -46.12
C ARG A 428 36.88 6.15 -47.41
N LEU A 429 36.87 6.98 -48.45
CA LEU A 429 37.67 6.77 -49.65
C LEU A 429 39.11 6.55 -49.18
N GLN A 430 39.60 5.31 -49.29
CA GLN A 430 41.02 5.04 -49.14
C GLN A 430 41.70 5.83 -50.26
N GLY A 431 42.45 6.85 -49.86
CA GLY A 431 43.24 7.65 -50.77
C GLY A 431 44.20 6.74 -51.53
N VAL A 432 44.07 6.75 -52.84
CA VAL A 432 45.13 6.32 -53.74
C VAL A 432 46.24 7.36 -53.61
N ASN A 433 47.38 6.96 -53.08
CA ASN A 433 48.71 7.47 -53.42
C ASN A 433 49.76 6.46 -52.98
#